data_AF-A0A9P7E0W3-F1
#
_entry.id   AF-A0A9P7E0W3-F1
#
_cell.length_a   1.000
_cell.length_b   1.000
_cell.length_c   1.000
_cell.angle_alpha   90.00
_cell.angle_beta   90.00
_cell.angle_gamma   90.00
#
_symmetry.space_group_name_H-M   'P 1'
#
loop_
_entity.id
_entity.type
_entity.pdbx_description
1 polymer ?
#
loop_
_entity_poly.entity_id
_entity_poly.type
_entity_poly.pdbx_seq_one_letter_code
_entity_poly.pdbx_strand_id
1 'polypeptide(L)'
;MLDGEIHLAEVLYFTCLAVADGLDEDGEQIFHWQAMALVMMYSYPDHDLLELSFHAVNVKSITDVIGMVPHQPNLPSGVTEDRYFLVEKPGLNIATFEVAYKGAGEDDKAQDNEY
;
A
#
# COMPACT_ATOMS: atom_id res chain seq x y z
N MET A 1 6.70 2.40 -7.61
CA MET A 1 7.01 2.64 -9.04
C MET A 1 6.13 1.70 -9.85
N LEU A 2 5.27 2.22 -10.71
CA LEU A 2 4.40 1.42 -11.60
C LEU A 2 4.94 1.59 -13.01
N ASP A 3 5.14 0.49 -13.74
CA ASP A 3 5.64 0.49 -15.13
C ASP A 3 6.93 1.28 -15.39
N GLY A 4 7.77 1.43 -14.37
CA GLY A 4 9.02 2.18 -14.49
C GLY A 4 8.93 3.66 -14.10
N GLU A 5 7.74 4.14 -13.77
CA GLU A 5 7.46 5.56 -13.50
C GLU A 5 7.02 5.83 -12.06
N ILE A 6 7.29 7.06 -11.61
CA ILE A 6 6.83 7.57 -10.31
C ILE A 6 5.46 8.21 -10.52
N HIS A 7 4.48 7.71 -9.77
CA HIS A 7 3.13 8.25 -9.78
C HIS A 7 2.73 8.71 -8.40
N LEU A 8 1.88 9.74 -8.37
CA LEU A 8 1.19 10.15 -7.16
C LEU A 8 -0.18 9.48 -7.14
N ALA A 9 -0.49 8.81 -6.03
CA ALA A 9 -1.75 8.12 -5.85
C ALA A 9 -2.24 8.24 -4.41
N GLU A 10 -3.55 8.23 -4.23
CA GLU A 10 -4.22 8.14 -2.95
C GLU A 10 -4.35 6.68 -2.54
N VAL A 11 -3.88 6.33 -1.35
CA VAL A 11 -4.17 5.00 -0.79
C VAL A 11 -5.57 5.02 -0.18
N LEU A 12 -6.46 4.19 -0.69
CA LEU A 12 -7.83 4.06 -0.21
C LEU A 12 -7.94 2.99 0.88
N TYR A 13 -7.31 1.84 0.66
CA TYR A 13 -7.38 0.70 1.57
C TYR A 13 -6.07 -0.07 1.59
N PHE A 14 -5.75 -0.63 2.75
CA PHE A 14 -4.75 -1.69 2.88
C PHE A 14 -5.47 -3.03 3.03
N THR A 15 -4.98 -4.06 2.34
CA THR A 15 -5.52 -5.42 2.41
C THR A 15 -4.38 -6.44 2.30
N CYS A 16 -4.69 -7.71 2.56
CA CYS A 16 -3.77 -8.82 2.33
C CYS A 16 -4.39 -9.77 1.31
N LEU A 17 -3.60 -10.20 0.34
CA LEU A 17 -4.01 -11.18 -0.66
C LEU A 17 -3.26 -12.49 -0.43
N ALA A 18 -3.99 -13.60 -0.37
CA ALA A 18 -3.38 -14.92 -0.42
C ALA A 18 -2.97 -15.23 -1.86
N VAL A 19 -1.69 -15.45 -2.08
CA VAL A 19 -1.11 -15.77 -3.39
C VAL A 19 -0.58 -17.19 -3.34
N ALA A 20 -0.98 -18.00 -4.31
CA ALA A 20 -0.53 -19.38 -4.45
C ALA A 20 0.99 -19.42 -4.63
N ASP A 21 1.69 -20.20 -3.80
CA ASP A 21 3.15 -20.30 -3.77
C ASP A 21 3.67 -21.67 -4.22
N GLY A 22 2.82 -22.69 -4.20
CA GLY A 22 3.17 -24.06 -4.61
C GLY A 22 2.26 -25.10 -3.98
N LEU A 23 2.63 -26.36 -4.12
CA LEU A 23 1.97 -27.46 -3.40
C LEU A 23 2.89 -27.96 -2.28
N ASP A 24 2.32 -28.42 -1.18
CA ASP A 24 3.07 -29.12 -0.13
C ASP A 24 3.33 -30.60 -0.51
N GLU A 25 3.91 -31.35 0.43
CA GLU A 25 4.26 -32.76 0.23
C GLU A 25 3.03 -33.65 0.01
N ASP A 26 1.86 -33.24 0.50
CA ASP A 26 0.58 -33.93 0.36
C ASP A 26 -0.19 -33.49 -0.91
N GLY A 27 0.33 -32.49 -1.63
CA GLY A 27 -0.26 -31.94 -2.85
C GLY A 27 -1.28 -30.84 -2.59
N GLU A 28 -1.37 -30.30 -1.37
CA GLU A 28 -2.26 -29.21 -1.00
C GLU A 28 -1.65 -27.85 -1.33
N GLN A 29 -2.49 -26.88 -1.68
CA GLN A 29 -2.04 -25.55 -2.11
C GLN A 29 -1.48 -24.74 -0.93
N ILE A 30 -0.19 -24.39 -1.01
CA ILE A 30 0.46 -23.43 -0.13
C ILE A 30 0.17 -22.02 -0.63
N PHE A 31 -0.13 -21.12 0.30
CA PHE A 31 -0.29 -19.69 0.04
C PHE A 31 0.68 -18.88 0.87
N HIS A 32 1.24 -17.82 0.30
CA HIS A 32 1.84 -16.74 1.06
C HIS A 32 0.92 -15.52 1.03
N TRP A 33 0.98 -14.70 2.07
CA TRP A 33 0.18 -13.49 2.18
C TRP A 33 0.98 -12.28 1.73
N GLN A 34 0.41 -11.49 0.80
CA GLN A 34 1.03 -10.28 0.29
C GLN A 34 0.23 -9.05 0.75
N ALA A 35 0.92 -8.09 1.37
CA ALA A 35 0.32 -6.81 1.73
C ALA A 35 0.12 -5.94 0.48
N MET A 36 -1.13 -5.54 0.23
CA MET A 36 -1.55 -4.76 -0.93
C MET A 36 -2.18 -3.45 -0.48
N ALA A 37 -1.96 -2.40 -1.26
CA ALA A 37 -2.66 -1.13 -1.16
C ALA A 37 -3.55 -0.96 -2.39
N LEU A 38 -4.83 -0.67 -2.17
CA LEU A 38 -5.72 -0.18 -3.23
C LEU A 38 -5.53 1.32 -3.36
N VAL A 39 -5.12 1.75 -4.54
CA VAL A 39 -4.79 3.15 -4.81
C VAL A 39 -5.63 3.73 -5.95
N MET A 40 -5.85 5.03 -5.86
CA MET A 40 -6.49 5.86 -6.87
C MET A 40 -5.47 6.88 -7.38
N MET A 41 -5.22 6.89 -8.68
CA MET A 41 -4.15 7.68 -9.28
C MET A 41 -4.56 9.16 -9.41
N TYR A 42 -3.68 10.10 -9.03
CA TYR A 42 -3.93 11.55 -9.14
C TYR A 42 -3.62 12.12 -10.53
N SER A 43 -2.86 11.42 -11.38
CA SER A 43 -2.50 11.83 -12.75
C SER A 43 -2.66 10.68 -13.77
N TYR A 44 -2.58 11.03 -15.06
CA TYR A 44 -3.30 10.35 -16.15
C TYR A 44 -2.61 9.10 -16.73
N PRO A 45 -3.29 7.93 -16.76
CA PRO A 45 -3.26 7.06 -17.93
C PRO A 45 -4.57 7.22 -18.73
N ASP A 46 -4.46 7.47 -20.03
CA ASP A 46 -5.51 7.36 -21.08
C ASP A 46 -7.00 7.56 -20.71
N HIS A 47 -7.69 8.46 -21.42
CA HIS A 47 -9.01 9.00 -21.05
C HIS A 47 -10.14 7.96 -21.05
N ASP A 48 -9.94 6.82 -21.72
CA ASP A 48 -10.91 5.71 -21.76
C ASP A 48 -10.60 4.59 -20.73
N LEU A 49 -9.39 4.53 -20.16
CA LEU A 49 -8.94 3.50 -19.21
C LEU A 49 -8.99 3.95 -17.74
N LEU A 50 -9.10 5.26 -17.51
CA LEU A 50 -9.14 5.92 -16.20
C LEU A 50 -10.49 5.77 -15.45
N GLU A 51 -11.60 5.51 -16.15
CA GLU A 51 -12.93 5.53 -15.53
C GLU A 51 -13.30 4.24 -14.73
N LEU A 52 -12.47 3.19 -14.75
CA LEU A 52 -12.85 1.85 -14.27
C LEU A 52 -11.86 1.13 -13.34
N SER A 53 -10.72 1.72 -12.98
CA SER A 53 -9.61 0.97 -12.37
C SER A 53 -9.16 1.48 -11.00
N PHE A 54 -9.51 0.74 -9.94
CA PHE A 54 -8.70 0.72 -8.71
C PHE A 54 -7.42 -0.07 -8.99
N HIS A 55 -6.28 0.45 -8.57
CA HIS A 55 -5.01 -0.26 -8.74
C HIS A 55 -4.63 -0.92 -7.43
N ALA A 56 -4.37 -2.23 -7.47
CA ALA A 56 -3.77 -2.94 -6.36
C ALA A 56 -2.25 -2.93 -6.53
N VAL A 57 -1.54 -2.29 -5.62
CA VAL A 57 -0.07 -2.23 -5.63
C VAL A 57 0.47 -2.94 -4.40
N ASN A 58 1.57 -3.66 -4.54
CA ASN A 58 2.26 -4.21 -3.38
C ASN A 58 2.73 -3.05 -2.50
N VAL A 59 2.44 -3.10 -1.20
CA VAL A 59 2.85 -2.05 -0.24
C VAL A 59 4.35 -1.77 -0.28
N LYS A 60 5.18 -2.79 -0.54
CA LYS A 60 6.63 -2.68 -0.70
C LYS A 60 7.08 -1.86 -1.91
N SER A 61 6.17 -1.62 -2.87
CA SER A 61 6.44 -0.80 -4.07
C SER A 61 6.17 0.70 -3.87
N ILE A 62 5.57 1.06 -2.73
CA ILE A 62 5.36 2.46 -2.33
C ILE A 62 6.69 2.99 -1.81
N THR A 63 7.22 4.02 -2.48
CA THR A 63 8.51 4.60 -2.10
C THR A 63 8.34 5.53 -0.90
N ASP A 64 7.32 6.38 -0.94
CA ASP A 64 7.12 7.44 0.05
C ASP A 64 5.63 7.65 0.32
N VAL A 65 5.31 8.03 1.57
CA VAL A 65 3.97 8.47 1.96
C VAL A 65 4.04 9.95 2.26
N ILE A 66 3.18 10.69 1.58
CA ILE A 66 2.98 12.11 1.82
C ILE A 66 1.61 12.33 2.45
N GLY A 67 1.58 13.09 3.55
CA GLY A 67 0.34 13.61 4.13
C GLY A 67 -0.05 14.90 3.42
N MET A 68 -1.31 14.98 2.99
CA MET A 68 -1.89 16.22 2.46
C MET A 68 -2.60 16.95 3.60
N VAL A 69 -2.05 18.07 4.05
CA VAL A 69 -2.66 18.89 5.11
C VAL A 69 -3.49 19.99 4.46
N PRO A 70 -4.84 19.95 4.55
CA PRO A 70 -5.69 20.97 3.96
C PRO A 70 -5.49 22.32 4.65
N HIS A 71 -5.49 23.40 3.87
CA HIS A 71 -5.48 24.78 4.36
C HIS A 71 -6.20 25.71 3.38
N GLN A 72 -6.69 26.84 3.89
CA GLN A 72 -7.46 27.81 3.12
C GLN A 72 -6.82 29.21 3.22
N PRO A 73 -5.71 29.48 2.50
CA PRO A 73 -5.06 30.77 2.59
C PRO A 73 -5.83 31.82 1.79
N ASN A 74 -5.86 33.04 2.32
CA ASN A 74 -6.29 34.22 1.56
C ASN A 74 -5.14 34.67 0.67
N LEU A 75 -5.35 34.65 -0.63
CA LEU A 75 -4.37 35.15 -1.60
C LEU A 75 -4.25 36.67 -1.53
N PRO A 76 -3.15 37.24 -2.06
CA PRO A 76 -3.02 38.70 -2.22
C PRO A 76 -4.16 39.31 -3.06
N SER A 77 -4.85 38.51 -3.88
CA SER A 77 -6.06 38.91 -4.62
C SER A 77 -7.32 39.04 -3.76
N GLY A 78 -7.27 38.64 -2.48
CA GLY A 78 -8.42 38.58 -1.58
C GLY A 78 -9.28 37.31 -1.73
N VAL A 79 -8.94 36.41 -2.66
CA VAL A 79 -9.63 35.14 -2.86
C VAL A 79 -9.10 34.08 -1.90
N THR A 80 -10.00 33.36 -1.24
CA THR A 80 -9.67 32.14 -0.47
C THR A 80 -9.70 30.94 -1.40
N GLU A 81 -8.66 30.13 -1.39
CA GLU A 81 -8.59 28.89 -2.18
C GLU A 81 -8.34 27.69 -1.26
N ASP A 82 -8.86 26.52 -1.64
CA ASP A 82 -8.46 25.26 -1.01
C ASP A 82 -7.08 24.86 -1.52
N ARG A 83 -6.12 24.74 -0.61
CA ARG A 83 -4.76 24.33 -0.90
C ARG A 83 -4.31 23.24 0.07
N TYR A 84 -3.26 22.52 -0.28
CA TYR A 84 -2.68 21.47 0.55
C TYR A 84 -1.20 21.74 0.77
N PHE A 85 -0.73 21.55 2.00
CA PHE A 85 0.70 21.37 2.25
C PHE A 85 1.01 19.88 2.12
N LEU A 86 2.06 19.57 1.37
CA LEU A 86 2.60 18.20 1.32
C LEU A 86 3.60 18.04 2.47
N VAL A 87 3.33 17.07 3.33
CA VAL A 87 4.23 16.68 4.42
C VAL A 87 4.71 15.28 4.14
N GLU A 88 5.95 15.15 3.72
CA GLU A 88 6.60 13.85 3.66
C GLU A 88 7.03 13.44 5.07
N LYS A 89 6.87 12.15 5.41
CA LYS A 89 7.50 11.57 6.60
C LYS A 89 8.73 10.76 6.15
N PRO A 90 9.95 11.30 6.30
CA PRO A 90 11.16 10.56 5.96
C PRO A 90 11.25 9.27 6.77
N GLY A 91 11.62 8.17 6.10
CA GLY A 91 11.88 6.87 6.73
C GLY A 91 10.63 6.10 7.18
N LEU A 92 9.42 6.47 6.73
CA LEU A 92 8.25 5.61 6.90
C LEU A 92 8.31 4.46 5.90
N ASN A 93 8.97 3.36 6.28
CA ASN A 93 8.93 2.14 5.49
C ASN A 93 7.63 1.38 5.74
N ILE A 94 6.67 1.46 4.81
CA ILE A 94 5.39 0.74 4.94
C ILE A 94 5.59 -0.78 4.77
N ALA A 95 6.70 -1.23 4.18
CA ALA A 95 7.00 -2.66 4.01
C ALA A 95 7.11 -3.42 5.33
N THR A 96 7.32 -2.73 6.45
CA THR A 96 7.44 -3.34 7.78
C THR A 96 6.07 -3.62 8.43
N PHE A 97 4.96 -3.19 7.82
CA PHE A 97 3.59 -3.46 8.28
C PHE A 97 3.05 -4.83 7.84
N GLU A 98 3.89 -5.73 7.30
CA GLU A 98 3.57 -7.16 7.22
C GLU A 98 3.45 -7.71 8.64
N VAL A 99 2.31 -7.44 9.28
CA VAL A 99 1.86 -8.17 10.46
C VAL A 99 1.74 -9.61 10.01
N ALA A 100 2.55 -10.48 10.59
CA ALA A 100 2.36 -11.92 10.46
C ALA A 100 0.92 -12.22 10.89
N TYR A 101 0.03 -12.45 9.93
CA TYR A 101 -1.31 -12.91 10.21
C TYR A 101 -1.17 -14.31 10.79
N LYS A 102 -1.20 -14.43 12.12
CA LYS A 102 -1.34 -15.70 12.87
C LYS A 102 -2.76 -16.25 12.71
N GLY A 103 -3.21 -16.39 11.47
CA GLY A 103 -4.60 -16.65 11.11
C GLY A 103 -4.75 -17.80 10.11
N ALA A 104 -3.84 -18.79 10.14
CA ALA A 104 -4.07 -20.12 9.58
C ALA A 104 -3.00 -21.07 10.15
N GLY A 105 -3.41 -21.95 11.07
CA GLY A 105 -2.61 -23.08 11.56
C GLY A 105 -1.56 -22.70 12.61
N GLU A 106 -1.92 -22.80 13.89
CA GLU A 106 -0.93 -23.09 14.93
C GLU A 106 -0.25 -24.42 14.60
N ASP A 107 1.04 -24.42 14.28
CA ASP A 107 1.95 -25.52 14.63
C ASP A 107 3.44 -25.11 14.54
N ASP A 108 3.79 -23.95 15.08
CA ASP A 108 5.18 -23.69 15.44
C ASP A 108 5.40 -24.15 16.89
N LYS A 109 5.88 -25.39 17.02
CA LYS A 109 6.45 -25.86 18.28
C LYS A 109 7.63 -24.97 18.64
N ALA A 110 7.42 -24.12 19.64
CA ALA A 110 8.49 -23.50 20.40
C ALA A 110 9.43 -24.60 20.92
N GLN A 111 10.63 -24.69 20.35
CA GLN A 111 11.74 -25.31 21.08
C GLN A 111 12.24 -24.27 22.08
N ASP A 112 11.75 -24.39 23.31
CA ASP A 112 12.40 -23.79 24.47
C ASP A 112 13.82 -24.37 24.59
N ASN A 113 14.81 -23.51 24.39
CA ASN A 113 16.17 -23.79 24.84
C ASN A 113 16.23 -23.48 26.34
N GLU A 114 16.23 -24.53 27.15
CA GLU A 114 16.50 -24.46 28.59
C GLU A 114 18.01 -24.68 28.83
N TYR A 115 18.66 -23.62 29.36
CA TYR A 115 20.02 -23.48 29.93
C TYR A 115 21.23 -24.20 29.31
#